data_AF-A0A6I9N473-F1
#
_entry.id   AF-A0A6I9N473-F1
#
_cell.length_a   1.000
_cell.length_b   1.000
_cell.length_c   1.000
_cell.angle_alpha   90.00
_cell.angle_beta   90.00
_cell.angle_gamma   90.00
#
_symmetry.space_group_name_H-M   'P 1'
#
loop_
_entity.id
_entity.type
_entity.pdbx_description
1 polymer ?
#
loop_
_entity_poly.entity_id
_entity_poly.type
_entity_poly.pdbx_seq_one_letter_code
_entity_poly.pdbx_strand_id
1 'polypeptide(L)'
;FFLLSGTLADGKVFDSSRSRGKPFKFKIGHQEVIRGWEEGVAQMSVGQRAKLICSPDFAYGSQGHPGIIPANATLTFDVELIGLEA
;
A
#
# COMPACT_ATOMS: atom_id res chain seq x y z
N PHE A 1 -4.45 -1.89 11.67
CA PHE A 1 -3.23 -1.06 11.71
C PHE A 1 -2.07 -1.83 11.09
N PHE A 2 -1.25 -1.17 10.28
CA PHE A 2 -0.20 -1.80 9.46
C PHE A 2 1.05 -0.93 9.40
N LEU A 3 2.20 -1.57 9.17
CA LEU A 3 3.42 -0.91 8.74
C LEU A 3 3.61 -1.11 7.24
N LEU A 4 4.06 -0.08 6.53
CA LEU A 4 4.22 -0.11 5.08
C LEU A 4 5.50 0.59 4.63
N SER A 5 6.08 0.11 3.55
CA SER A 5 7.02 0.85 2.71
C SER A 5 6.65 0.64 1.24
N GLY A 6 6.28 1.71 0.55
CA GLY A 6 5.95 1.74 -0.87
C GLY A 6 7.14 2.19 -1.72
N THR A 7 7.47 1.38 -2.72
CA THR A 7 8.52 1.67 -3.71
C THR A 7 7.97 1.67 -5.12
N LEU A 8 8.48 2.58 -5.94
CA LEU A 8 8.29 2.56 -7.39
C LEU A 8 9.09 1.39 -8.01
N ALA A 9 8.83 1.07 -9.28
CA ALA A 9 9.52 0.00 -10.00
C ALA A 9 11.04 0.23 -10.12
N ASP A 10 11.50 1.48 -10.03
CA ASP A 10 12.92 1.86 -10.00
C ASP A 10 13.57 1.66 -8.61
N GLY A 11 12.82 1.14 -7.63
CA GLY A 11 13.27 0.94 -6.25
C GLY A 11 13.20 2.20 -5.37
N LYS A 12 12.78 3.34 -5.91
CA LYS A 12 12.65 4.59 -5.14
C LYS A 12 11.50 4.48 -4.15
N VAL A 13 11.79 4.68 -2.87
CA VAL A 13 10.76 4.76 -1.83
C VAL A 13 10.00 6.08 -2.00
N PHE A 14 8.68 6.00 -2.16
CA PHE A 14 7.80 7.17 -2.22
C PHE A 14 6.98 7.34 -0.94
N ASP A 15 6.72 6.25 -0.22
CA ASP A 15 5.99 6.28 1.03
C ASP A 15 6.54 5.26 2.04
N SER A 16 6.58 5.62 3.33
CA SER A 16 6.89 4.67 4.39
C SER A 16 6.24 5.10 5.70
N SER A 17 5.44 4.23 6.29
CA SER A 17 4.92 4.46 7.64
C SER A 17 5.96 4.13 8.72
N ARG A 18 6.96 3.29 8.37
CA ARG A 18 8.07 2.95 9.28
C ARG A 18 8.94 4.16 9.58
N SER A 19 9.25 4.99 8.57
CA SER A 19 10.00 6.23 8.77
C SER A 19 9.23 7.27 9.59
N ARG A 20 7.89 7.26 9.49
CA ARG A 20 7.00 8.14 10.27
C ARG A 20 6.81 7.70 11.73
N GLY A 21 7.23 6.49 12.10
CA GLY A 21 7.07 5.95 13.45
C GLY A 21 5.61 5.75 13.88
N LYS A 22 4.64 5.84 12.96
CA LYS A 22 3.21 5.70 13.23
C LYS A 22 2.60 4.64 12.31
N PRO A 23 1.93 3.60 12.85
CA PRO A 23 1.18 2.65 12.04
C PRO A 23 0.10 3.36 11.23
N PHE A 24 -0.10 2.91 10.00
CA PHE A 24 -1.18 3.38 9.15
C PHE A 24 -2.48 2.62 9.52
N LYS A 25 -3.63 3.29 9.36
CA LYS A 25 -4.97 2.73 9.60
C LYS A 25 -5.89 3.14 8.45
N PHE A 26 -6.66 2.19 7.95
CA PHE A 26 -7.75 2.41 6.98
C PHE A 26 -8.86 1.39 7.26
N LYS A 27 -10.06 1.66 6.79
CA LYS A 27 -11.20 0.73 6.86
C LYS A 27 -11.38 -0.02 5.55
N ILE A 28 -11.43 -1.35 5.62
CA ILE A 28 -11.71 -2.21 4.47
C ILE A 28 -13.15 -2.01 4.00
N GLY A 29 -13.35 -1.94 2.69
CA GLY A 29 -14.66 -1.77 2.04
C GLY A 29 -15.15 -0.33 1.94
N HIS A 30 -14.34 0.65 2.37
CA HIS A 30 -14.68 2.08 2.29
C HIS A 30 -13.96 2.82 1.15
N GLN A 31 -13.12 2.12 0.37
CA GLN A 31 -12.37 2.72 -0.75
C GLN A 31 -11.49 3.91 -0.32
N GLU A 32 -11.00 3.87 0.92
CA GLU A 32 -10.07 4.89 1.45
C GLU A 32 -8.65 4.76 0.86
N VAL A 33 -8.34 3.59 0.29
CA VAL A 33 -7.04 3.23 -0.27
C VAL A 33 -7.21 2.62 -1.66
N ILE A 34 -6.09 2.43 -2.37
CA ILE A 34 -6.08 1.81 -3.70
C ILE A 34 -6.63 0.37 -3.65
N ARG A 35 -7.21 -0.10 -4.75
CA ARG A 35 -7.84 -1.44 -4.83
C ARG A 35 -6.89 -2.58 -4.46
N GLY A 36 -5.62 -2.49 -4.87
CA GLY A 36 -4.62 -3.50 -4.51
C GLY A 36 -4.38 -3.62 -2.99
N TRP A 37 -4.61 -2.55 -2.24
CA TRP A 37 -4.56 -2.59 -0.77
C TRP A 37 -5.83 -3.21 -0.17
N GLU A 38 -7.00 -2.81 -0.65
CA GLU A 38 -8.28 -3.40 -0.21
C GLU A 38 -8.27 -4.92 -0.39
N GLU A 39 -7.90 -5.41 -1.58
CA GLU A 39 -7.91 -6.84 -1.87
C GLU A 39 -6.70 -7.58 -1.27
N GLY A 40 -5.52 -6.97 -1.29
CA GLY A 40 -4.28 -7.60 -0.81
C GLY A 40 -4.24 -7.73 0.70
N VAL A 41 -4.63 -6.69 1.44
CA VAL A 41 -4.62 -6.70 2.91
C VAL A 41 -5.76 -7.56 3.47
N ALA A 42 -6.90 -7.63 2.79
CA ALA A 42 -8.01 -8.51 3.19
C ALA A 42 -7.63 -10.01 3.20
N GLN A 43 -6.59 -10.39 2.46
CA GLN A 43 -6.07 -11.77 2.43
C GLN A 43 -4.96 -12.03 3.46
N MET A 44 -4.52 -11.01 4.20
CA MET A 44 -3.43 -11.14 5.17
C MET A 44 -3.93 -11.59 6.54
N SER A 45 -3.09 -12.35 7.24
CA SER A 45 -3.29 -12.68 8.66
C SER A 45 -2.57 -11.67 9.57
N VAL A 46 -3.10 -11.47 10.78
CA VAL A 46 -2.44 -10.62 11.78
C VAL A 46 -1.04 -11.16 12.08
N GLY A 47 -0.03 -10.29 12.07
CA GLY A 47 1.39 -10.62 12.20
C GLY A 47 2.09 -10.97 10.88
N GLN A 48 1.35 -11.11 9.77
CA GLN A 48 1.94 -11.42 8.47
C GLN A 48 2.62 -10.18 7.88
N ARG A 49 3.81 -10.39 7.30
CA ARG A 49 4.49 -9.45 6.41
C ARG A 49 4.46 -9.99 4.98
N ALA A 50 4.00 -9.19 4.04
CA ALA A 50 3.87 -9.57 2.63
C ALA A 50 4.30 -8.42 1.71
N LYS A 51 4.75 -8.77 0.51
CA LYS A 51 4.95 -7.79 -0.58
C LYS A 51 3.74 -7.82 -1.51
N LEU A 52 3.04 -6.70 -1.60
CA LEU A 52 1.96 -6.49 -2.55
C LEU A 52 2.53 -5.79 -3.78
N ILE A 53 2.42 -6.43 -4.94
CA ILE A 53 2.80 -5.85 -6.22
C ILE A 53 1.51 -5.46 -6.94
N CYS A 54 1.25 -4.16 -7.01
CA CYS A 54 0.03 -3.62 -7.58
C CYS A 54 0.33 -3.10 -8.98
N SER A 55 -0.30 -3.70 -9.99
CA SER A 55 -0.35 -3.15 -11.34
C SER A 55 -1.10 -1.81 -11.34
N PRO A 56 -0.90 -0.96 -12.37
CA PRO A 56 -1.42 0.40 -12.36
C PRO A 56 -2.94 0.48 -12.20
N ASP A 57 -3.68 -0.45 -12.77
CA ASP A 57 -5.13 -0.57 -12.67
C ASP A 57 -5.61 -0.87 -11.24
N PHE A 58 -4.80 -1.52 -10.41
CA PHE A 58 -5.06 -1.72 -8.98
C PHE A 58 -4.44 -0.63 -8.09
N ALA A 59 -3.78 0.36 -8.70
CA ALA A 59 -3.10 1.47 -8.04
C ALA A 59 -3.62 2.84 -8.52
N TYR A 60 -2.77 3.68 -9.11
CA TYR A 60 -3.09 5.06 -9.50
C TYR A 60 -3.39 5.23 -11.01
N GLY A 61 -3.44 4.14 -11.77
CA GLY A 61 -3.82 4.10 -13.17
C GLY A 61 -2.97 5.00 -14.07
N SER A 62 -3.57 5.45 -15.17
CA SER A 62 -2.93 6.31 -16.16
C SER A 62 -2.73 7.76 -15.68
N GLN A 63 -3.36 8.15 -14.59
CA GLN A 63 -3.21 9.50 -14.01
C GLN A 63 -2.02 9.58 -13.07
N GLY A 64 -1.68 8.49 -12.38
CA GLY A 64 -0.67 8.51 -11.33
C GLY A 64 -1.10 9.38 -10.14
N HIS A 65 -0.12 9.87 -9.38
CA HIS A 65 -0.30 10.86 -8.33
C HIS A 65 0.68 12.02 -8.55
N PRO A 66 0.19 13.24 -8.86
CA PRO A 66 1.04 14.36 -9.23
C PRO A 66 2.23 14.56 -8.26
N GLY A 67 3.44 14.62 -8.82
CA GLY A 67 4.67 14.86 -8.06
C GLY A 67 5.24 13.67 -7.27
N ILE A 68 4.54 12.52 -7.21
CA ILE A 68 4.97 11.36 -6.42
C ILE A 68 4.97 10.06 -7.24
N ILE A 69 3.85 9.76 -7.92
CA ILE A 69 3.64 8.49 -8.61
C ILE A 69 3.44 8.76 -10.10
N PRO A 70 4.30 8.25 -10.98
CA PRO A 70 4.13 8.40 -12.42
C PRO A 70 2.84 7.75 -12.94
N ALA A 71 2.39 8.20 -14.11
CA ALA A 71 1.34 7.53 -14.86
C ALA A 71 1.72 6.08 -15.20
N ASN A 72 0.75 5.17 -15.10
CA ASN A 72 0.92 3.74 -15.40
C ASN A 72 2.04 3.05 -14.58
N ALA A 73 2.34 3.54 -13.37
CA ALA A 73 3.37 2.96 -12.53
C ALA A 73 2.87 1.70 -11.80
N THR A 74 3.66 0.63 -11.87
CA THR A 74 3.54 -0.53 -10.98
C THR A 74 4.18 -0.19 -9.64
N LEU A 75 3.47 -0.49 -8.55
CA LEU A 75 3.90 -0.19 -7.19
C LEU A 75 4.18 -1.47 -6.42
N THR A 76 5.24 -1.47 -5.63
CA THR A 76 5.52 -2.55 -4.68
C THR A 76 5.38 -2.01 -3.26
N PHE A 77 4.56 -2.67 -2.45
CA PHE A 77 4.37 -2.33 -1.05
C PHE A 77 4.84 -3.48 -0.18
N ASP A 78 5.78 -3.22 0.73
CA ASP A 78 6.14 -4.12 1.81
C ASP A 78 5.25 -3.80 3.01
N VAL A 79 4.23 -4.64 3.23
CA VAL A 79 3.17 -4.42 4.21
C VAL A 79 3.27 -5.45 5.32
N GLU A 80 3.09 -5.00 6.56
CA GLU A 80 3.03 -5.84 7.75
C GLU A 80 1.73 -5.52 8.51
N LEU A 81 0.85 -6.52 8.62
CA LEU A 81 -0.42 -6.37 9.33
C LEU A 81 -0.17 -6.53 10.83
N ILE A 82 -0.25 -5.44 11.59
CA ILE A 82 0.05 -5.45 13.02
C ILE A 82 -1.18 -5.86 13.84
N GLY A 83 -2.39 -5.52 13.38
CA GLY A 83 -3.63 -5.92 14.04
C GLY A 83 -4.88 -5.33 13.41
N LEU A 84 -6.03 -5.84 13.84
CA LEU A 84 -7.36 -5.39 13.45
C LEU A 84 -8.03 -4.71 14.64
N GLU A 85 -8.78 -3.63 14.39
CA GLU A 85 -9.66 -3.00 15.38
C GLU A 85 -11.09 -3.38 15.00
N ALA A 86 -11.90 -3.72 16.01
CA ALA A 86 -13.30 -4.06 15.86
C ALA A 86 -14.19 -2.81 15.81
#